data_AF-A0A834CJX3-F1
#
_entry.id   AF-A0A834CJX3-F1
#
_cell.length_a   1.000
_cell.length_b   1.000
_cell.length_c   1.000
_cell.angle_alpha   90.00
_cell.angle_beta   90.00
_cell.angle_gamma   90.00
#
_symmetry.space_group_name_H-M   'P 1'
#
loop_
_entity.id
_entity.type
_entity.pdbx_description
1 polymer ?
#
loop_
_entity_poly.entity_id
_entity_poly.type
_entity_poly.pdbx_seq_one_letter_code
_entity_poly.pdbx_strand_id
1 'polypeptide(L)'
;MTEGQWGKGTLTPRMTSDFDLTLDSGPLLQTIHQLDFVQMKVPAAPILQLEECCTQNSSATLSWKQPPLSTIAVEGYILELD
;
A
#
# COMPACT_ATOMS: atom_id res chain seq x y z
N MET A 1 72.99 -22.25 15.62
CA MET A 1 71.66 -21.81 16.09
C MET A 1 71.11 -20.90 15.00
N THR A 2 70.24 -21.42 14.14
CA THR A 2 69.72 -20.67 12.99
C THR A 2 68.57 -19.81 13.50
N GLU A 3 68.82 -18.51 13.60
CA GLU A 3 67.86 -17.52 14.10
C GLU A 3 66.65 -17.44 13.16
N GLY A 4 65.46 -17.42 13.75
CA GLY A 4 64.19 -17.63 13.08
C GLY A 4 63.93 -16.65 11.93
N GLN A 5 63.70 -17.23 10.76
CA GLN A 5 63.14 -16.60 9.58
C GLN A 5 61.67 -16.20 9.86
N TRP A 6 61.46 -15.13 10.62
CA TRP A 6 60.15 -14.49 10.81
C TRP A 6 59.91 -13.35 9.82
N GLY A 7 60.66 -13.34 8.71
CA GLY A 7 60.39 -12.47 7.58
C GLY A 7 59.58 -13.23 6.54
N LYS A 8 58.46 -12.63 6.13
CA LYS A 8 57.83 -12.83 4.81
C LYS A 8 56.75 -13.91 4.69
N GLY A 9 55.89 -14.04 5.69
CA GLY A 9 54.50 -14.41 5.42
C GLY A 9 53.80 -13.18 4.85
N THR A 10 53.93 -12.95 3.54
CA THR A 10 53.18 -11.89 2.85
C THR A 10 51.70 -12.13 3.11
N LEU A 11 51.09 -11.35 4.01
CA LEU A 11 49.63 -11.28 4.14
C LEU A 11 49.13 -10.59 2.88
N THR A 12 49.02 -11.35 1.79
CA THR A 12 48.31 -10.87 0.61
C THR A 12 46.87 -10.60 1.06
N PRO A 13 46.35 -9.38 0.87
CA PRO A 13 44.95 -9.11 1.11
C PRO A 13 44.13 -10.15 0.34
N ARG A 14 43.34 -10.98 1.04
CA ARG A 14 42.49 -12.01 0.41
C ARG A 14 41.30 -11.40 -0.34
N MET A 15 41.20 -10.07 -0.39
CA MET A 15 40.20 -9.34 -1.12
C MET A 15 40.91 -8.39 -2.07
N THR A 16 40.73 -8.66 -3.36
CA THR A 16 41.05 -7.72 -4.44
C THR A 16 40.14 -6.51 -4.28
N SER A 17 40.65 -5.31 -4.54
CA SER A 17 39.90 -4.04 -4.42
C SER A 17 38.77 -3.89 -5.45
N ASP A 18 38.47 -4.96 -6.19
CA ASP A 18 37.54 -4.98 -7.31
C ASP A 18 36.25 -5.72 -6.94
N PHE A 19 35.79 -5.56 -5.69
CA PHE A 19 34.44 -5.96 -5.31
C PHE A 19 33.45 -4.99 -5.95
N ASP A 20 33.07 -5.28 -7.19
CA ASP A 20 32.11 -4.49 -7.94
C ASP A 20 30.70 -4.78 -7.40
N LEU A 21 30.27 -3.97 -6.43
CA LEU A 21 28.91 -4.00 -5.90
C LEU A 21 28.02 -3.20 -6.86
N THR A 22 27.44 -3.88 -7.84
CA THR A 22 26.43 -3.29 -8.71
C THR A 22 25.07 -3.32 -8.02
N LEU A 23 24.44 -2.16 -7.87
CA LEU A 23 23.05 -2.07 -7.39
C LEU A 23 22.11 -2.31 -8.59
N ASP A 24 21.35 -3.41 -8.59
CA ASP A 24 20.33 -3.67 -9.61
C ASP A 24 18.98 -3.04 -9.22
N SER A 25 18.52 -2.06 -10.00
CA SER A 25 17.21 -1.43 -9.84
C SER A 25 16.13 -2.05 -10.73
N GLY A 26 16.46 -3.03 -11.58
CA GLY A 26 15.52 -3.67 -12.51
C GLY A 26 14.28 -4.25 -11.82
N PRO A 27 14.43 -5.05 -10.75
CA PRO A 27 13.29 -5.58 -9.99
C PRO A 27 12.40 -4.49 -9.38
N LEU A 28 13.00 -3.39 -8.91
CA LEU A 28 12.26 -2.25 -8.37
C LEU A 28 11.42 -1.56 -9.44
N LEU A 29 12.00 -1.28 -10.61
CA LEU A 29 11.30 -0.67 -11.73
C LEU A 29 10.16 -1.55 -12.25
N GLN A 30 10.41 -2.86 -12.34
CA GLN A 30 9.40 -3.85 -12.69
C GLN A 30 8.21 -3.83 -11.72
N THR A 31 8.49 -3.68 -10.41
CA THR A 31 7.47 -3.56 -9.37
C THR A 31 6.68 -2.25 -9.49
N ILE A 32 7.35 -1.13 -9.78
CA ILE A 32 6.70 0.18 -9.98
C ILE A 32 5.71 0.13 -11.15
N HIS A 33 6.04 -0.54 -12.25
CA HIS A 33 5.14 -0.69 -13.39
C HIS A 33 3.91 -1.58 -13.11
N GLN A 34 3.98 -2.44 -12.10
CA GLN A 34 2.86 -3.29 -11.68
C GLN A 34 1.93 -2.60 -10.67
N LEU A 35 2.27 -1.40 -10.20
CA LEU A 35 1.40 -0.64 -9.30
C LEU A 35 0.15 -0.21 -10.07
N ASP A 36 -1.00 -0.73 -9.64
CA ASP A 36 -2.30 -0.24 -10.08
C ASP A 36 -2.77 0.85 -9.11
N PHE A 37 -2.99 2.05 -9.66
CA PHE A 37 -3.45 3.20 -8.88
C PHE A 37 -4.93 3.39 -9.13
N VAL A 38 -5.75 3.00 -8.16
CA VAL A 38 -7.15 3.41 -8.13
C VAL A 38 -7.21 4.84 -7.60
N GLN A 39 -7.79 5.76 -8.38
CA GLN A 39 -8.07 7.10 -7.89
C GLN A 39 -9.11 6.99 -6.76
N MET A 40 -8.66 7.13 -5.51
CA MET A 40 -9.49 7.18 -4.31
C MET A 40 -10.27 8.50 -4.30
N LYS A 41 -11.29 8.59 -5.15
CA LYS A 41 -12.25 9.68 -5.13
C LYS A 41 -13.12 9.51 -3.89
N VAL A 42 -13.47 10.64 -3.26
CA VAL A 42 -14.45 10.64 -2.18
C VAL A 42 -15.79 10.15 -2.76
N PRO A 43 -16.41 9.09 -2.18
CA PRO A 43 -17.74 8.67 -2.57
C PRO A 43 -18.74 9.83 -2.41
N ALA A 44 -19.63 9.98 -3.37
CA ALA A 44 -20.75 10.91 -3.21
C ALA A 44 -21.68 10.42 -2.08
N ALA A 45 -22.25 11.35 -1.34
CA ALA A 45 -23.17 11.04 -0.23
C ALA A 45 -24.38 10.23 -0.74
N PRO A 46 -24.89 9.26 0.04
CA PRO A 46 -26.06 8.48 -0.34
C PRO A 46 -27.30 9.36 -0.47
N ILE A 47 -28.23 8.97 -1.34
CA ILE A 47 -29.50 9.68 -1.55
C ILE A 47 -30.57 8.98 -0.72
N LEU A 48 -31.19 9.70 0.21
CA LEU A 48 -32.34 9.20 0.96
C LEU A 48 -33.56 9.01 0.06
N GLN A 49 -34.24 7.87 0.21
CA GLN A 49 -35.51 7.56 -0.44
C GLN A 49 -36.64 7.85 0.55
N LEU A 50 -36.99 9.13 0.67
CA LEU A 50 -37.90 9.62 1.71
C LEU A 50 -39.28 8.97 1.67
N GLU A 51 -39.74 8.58 0.48
CA GLU A 51 -41.03 7.90 0.26
C GLU A 51 -41.04 6.47 0.81
N GLU A 52 -39.86 5.88 0.99
CA GLU A 52 -39.68 4.53 1.54
C GLU A 52 -39.26 4.55 3.01
N CYS A 53 -38.84 5.71 3.53
CA CYS A 53 -38.60 5.91 4.95
C CYS A 53 -39.94 5.82 5.70
N CYS A 54 -39.92 5.20 6.88
CA CYS A 54 -41.12 5.15 7.71
C CYS A 54 -40.79 5.14 9.21
N THR A 55 -41.76 5.56 10.02
CA THR A 55 -41.72 5.49 11.47
C THR A 55 -42.86 4.61 11.96
N GLN A 56 -42.56 3.62 12.80
CA GLN A 56 -43.56 2.71 13.36
C GLN A 56 -43.17 2.35 14.79
N ASN A 57 -44.08 2.57 15.75
CA ASN A 57 -43.92 2.11 17.15
C ASN A 57 -42.55 2.47 17.76
N SER A 58 -42.16 3.75 17.73
CA SER A 58 -40.86 4.24 18.21
C SER A 58 -39.63 3.73 17.43
N SER A 59 -39.82 2.99 16.34
CA SER A 59 -38.78 2.62 15.38
C SER A 59 -38.82 3.55 14.18
N ALA A 60 -37.65 3.84 13.61
CA ALA A 60 -37.51 4.53 12.34
C ALA A 60 -36.71 3.64 11.37
N THR A 61 -37.22 3.47 10.15
CA THR A 61 -36.50 2.82 9.05
C THR A 61 -36.15 3.88 8.03
N LEU A 62 -34.86 3.99 7.72
CA LEU A 62 -34.35 4.86 6.67
C LEU A 62 -34.05 4.00 5.43
N SER A 63 -34.46 4.47 4.26
CA SER A 63 -34.10 3.89 2.97
C SER A 63 -33.17 4.85 2.23
N TRP A 64 -32.12 4.33 1.62
CA TRP A 64 -31.16 5.12 0.86
C TRP A 64 -30.55 4.31 -0.29
N LYS A 65 -30.07 5.03 -1.31
CA LYS A 65 -29.40 4.45 -2.47
C LYS A 65 -28.11 5.15 -2.83
N GLN A 66 -27.24 4.42 -3.52
CA GLN A 66 -26.03 4.98 -4.11
C GLN A 66 -26.40 6.02 -5.19
N PRO A 67 -25.67 7.15 -5.28
CA PRO A 67 -25.87 8.13 -6.33
C PRO A 67 -25.75 7.52 -7.73
N PRO A 68 -26.58 7.98 -8.71
CA PRO A 68 -26.45 7.55 -10.10
C PRO A 68 -25.03 7.75 -10.61
N LEU A 69 -24.54 6.81 -11.44
CA LEU A 69 -23.21 6.87 -12.08
C LEU A 69 -22.02 6.83 -11.10
N SER A 70 -22.22 6.52 -9.82
CA SER A 70 -21.09 6.28 -8.92
C SER A 70 -20.28 5.09 -9.41
N THR A 71 -19.02 5.35 -9.76
CA THR A 71 -18.03 4.33 -10.16
C THR A 71 -17.20 3.84 -8.98
N ILE A 72 -17.49 4.34 -7.77
CA ILE A 72 -16.73 4.05 -6.56
C ILE A 72 -17.48 2.95 -5.82
N ALA A 73 -16.77 1.86 -5.51
CA ALA A 73 -17.29 0.81 -4.65
C ALA A 73 -17.32 1.32 -3.20
N VAL A 74 -18.49 1.29 -2.57
CA VAL A 74 -18.69 1.68 -1.17
C VAL A 74 -18.96 0.41 -0.35
N GLU A 75 -18.16 0.19 0.70
CA GLU A 75 -18.33 -0.97 1.59
C GLU A 75 -19.54 -0.81 2.51
N GLY A 76 -19.82 0.41 2.95
CA GLY A 76 -20.95 0.72 3.83
C GLY A 76 -21.13 2.21 4.09
N TYR A 77 -22.21 2.54 4.80
CA TYR A 77 -22.54 3.89 5.23
C TYR A 77 -22.65 3.93 6.76
N ILE A 78 -22.23 5.05 7.34
CA ILE A 78 -22.39 5.31 8.78
C ILE A 78 -23.57 6.28 8.93
N LEU A 79 -24.45 5.97 9.88
CA LEU A 79 -25.52 6.86 10.31
C LEU A 79 -25.08 7.58 11.59
N GLU A 80 -24.99 8.90 11.54
CA GLU A 80 -24.68 9.77 12.69
C GLU A 80 -25.97 10.48 13.13
N LEU A 81 -26.20 10.58 14.45
CA LEU A 81 -27.35 11.23 15.07
C LEU A 81 -26.81 12.29 16.06
N ASP A 82 -27.31 13.52 15.97
CA ASP A 82 -26.95 14.65 16.85
C ASP A 82 -27.65 14.61 18.23
#